data_AF-A0A416U265-F1
#
_entry.id   AF-A0A416U265-F1
#
_cell.length_a   1.000
_cell.length_b   1.000
_cell.length_c   1.000
_cell.angle_alpha   90.00
_cell.angle_beta   90.00
_cell.angle_gamma   90.00
#
_symmetry.space_group_name_H-M   'P 1'
#
loop_
_entity.id
_entity.type
_entity.pdbx_description
1 polymer ?
#
loop_
_entity_poly.entity_id
_entity_poly.type
_entity_poly.pdbx_seq_one_letter_code
_entity_poly.pdbx_strand_id
1 'polypeptide(L)'
;MQYTITNGKCWVIENPMRPGEYMASTMSSRAKHFTFKQAKSLLNSRNKKMSWIRHGYSMVGEDGKAPSVSPKAKGNGGAFLAENDVFVDLTLLDQIEDETEKYLSLAGWDESELSNMSESLNTYLSKLDSEESDIKHALVIYAHNHNGKMPQAHKIAKVGYMFLHILIDRAHVKACMRKVTIMKNALTYSYSIGKLQHELSKNEDGEYSEYKPRTAKFEETMKILEG
;
A
#
# COMPACT_ATOMS: atom_id res chain seq x y z
N MET A 1 -25.87 22.21 -4.08
CA MET A 1 -26.84 21.08 -4.21
C MET A 1 -26.40 20.13 -5.32
N GLN A 2 -26.73 18.83 -5.22
CA GLN A 2 -26.42 17.85 -6.26
C GLN A 2 -27.66 17.54 -7.12
N TYR A 3 -27.42 17.18 -8.38
CA TYR A 3 -28.47 16.89 -9.36
C TYR A 3 -28.22 15.54 -10.04
N THR A 4 -29.30 14.84 -10.36
CA THR A 4 -29.27 13.68 -11.25
C THR A 4 -29.87 14.04 -12.61
N ILE A 5 -29.50 13.30 -13.65
CA ILE A 5 -30.07 13.46 -14.99
C ILE A 5 -30.92 12.23 -15.29
N THR A 6 -32.21 12.44 -15.53
CA THR A 6 -33.20 11.36 -15.69
C THR A 6 -34.25 11.71 -16.74
N ASN A 7 -34.89 10.70 -17.32
CA ASN A 7 -36.08 10.87 -18.15
C ASN A 7 -37.35 10.32 -17.46
N GLY A 8 -37.26 10.02 -16.16
CA GLY A 8 -38.33 9.42 -15.35
C GLY A 8 -38.37 7.89 -15.39
N LYS A 9 -37.65 7.24 -16.31
CA LYS A 9 -37.52 5.77 -16.38
C LYS A 9 -36.07 5.28 -16.24
N CYS A 10 -35.13 6.07 -16.75
CA CYS A 10 -33.71 5.80 -16.74
C CYS A 10 -32.96 7.01 -16.19
N TRP A 11 -31.85 6.73 -15.49
CA TRP A 11 -30.90 7.68 -14.96
C TRP A 11 -29.57 7.58 -15.70
N VAL A 12 -28.90 8.72 -15.82
CA VAL A 12 -27.53 8.77 -16.33
C VAL A 12 -26.58 8.29 -15.23
N ILE A 13 -25.79 7.28 -15.57
CA ILE A 13 -24.75 6.72 -14.71
C ILE A 13 -23.40 6.85 -15.42
N GLU A 14 -22.31 6.87 -14.65
CA GLU A 14 -20.96 6.77 -15.20
C GLU A 14 -20.60 5.31 -15.49
N ASN A 15 -19.93 5.08 -16.61
CA ASN A 15 -19.51 3.75 -17.03
C ASN A 15 -18.42 3.22 -16.07
N PRO A 16 -18.68 2.12 -15.34
CA PRO A 16 -17.71 1.57 -14.37
C PRO A 16 -16.39 1.13 -15.03
N MET A 17 -16.44 0.76 -16.32
CA MET A 17 -15.28 0.27 -17.06
C MET A 17 -14.51 1.38 -17.79
N ARG A 18 -15.12 2.56 -17.95
CA ARG A 18 -14.54 3.70 -18.69
C ARG A 18 -14.93 5.01 -18.00
N PRO A 19 -14.13 5.48 -17.02
CA PRO A 19 -14.37 6.76 -16.35
C PRO A 19 -14.51 7.90 -17.36
N GLY A 20 -15.51 8.76 -17.19
CA GLY A 20 -15.83 9.86 -18.11
C GLY A 20 -16.79 9.51 -19.26
N GLU A 21 -17.11 8.23 -19.50
CA GLU A 21 -18.22 7.84 -20.38
C GLU A 21 -19.53 7.65 -19.58
N TYR A 22 -20.66 8.04 -20.19
CA TYR A 22 -21.97 7.95 -19.55
C TYR A 22 -22.86 6.94 -20.25
N MET A 23 -23.71 6.27 -19.48
CA MET A 23 -24.72 5.32 -19.98
C MET A 23 -26.04 5.48 -19.24
N ALA A 24 -27.13 4.96 -19.82
CA ALA A 24 -28.44 4.94 -19.20
C ALA A 24 -28.62 3.67 -18.34
N SER A 25 -29.25 3.81 -17.18
CA SER A 25 -29.63 2.69 -16.31
C SER A 25 -31.02 2.90 -15.72
N THR A 26 -31.76 1.83 -15.47
CA THR A 26 -33.05 1.87 -14.77
C THR A 26 -32.91 1.91 -13.24
N MET A 27 -31.69 1.80 -12.72
CA MET A 27 -31.44 1.84 -11.27
C MET A 27 -31.14 3.27 -10.81
N SER A 28 -32.08 3.89 -10.10
CA SER A 28 -31.89 5.22 -9.50
C SER A 28 -30.75 5.28 -8.50
N SER A 29 -30.52 4.20 -7.74
CA SER A 29 -29.45 4.10 -6.74
C SER A 29 -28.04 4.19 -7.31
N ARG A 30 -27.88 4.00 -8.63
CA ARG A 30 -26.59 4.13 -9.33
C ARG A 30 -26.44 5.43 -10.10
N ALA A 31 -27.43 6.33 -10.00
CA ALA A 31 -27.41 7.63 -10.67
C ALA A 31 -26.14 8.40 -10.28
N LYS A 32 -25.46 8.95 -11.29
CA LYS A 32 -24.36 9.87 -11.01
C LYS A 32 -24.93 11.21 -10.55
N HIS A 33 -24.32 11.74 -9.51
CA HIS A 33 -24.61 13.06 -8.99
C HIS A 33 -23.70 14.09 -9.66
N PHE A 34 -24.29 15.19 -10.11
CA PHE A 34 -23.64 16.26 -10.84
C PHE A 34 -23.85 17.59 -10.13
N THR A 35 -22.89 18.51 -10.25
CA THR A 35 -23.17 19.91 -9.96
C THR A 35 -24.10 20.49 -11.02
N PHE A 36 -24.81 21.58 -10.70
CA PHE A 36 -25.69 22.28 -11.65
C PHE A 36 -24.97 22.59 -12.97
N LYS A 37 -23.74 23.12 -12.89
CA LYS A 37 -22.92 23.45 -14.06
C LYS A 37 -22.55 22.22 -14.90
N GLN A 38 -22.21 21.09 -14.26
CA GLN A 38 -21.86 19.85 -14.95
C GLN A 38 -23.08 19.27 -15.69
N ALA A 39 -24.23 19.16 -15.02
CA ALA A 39 -25.43 18.63 -15.65
C ALA A 39 -25.98 19.57 -16.74
N LYS A 40 -25.90 20.89 -16.54
CA LYS A 40 -26.18 21.90 -17.57
C LYS A 40 -25.28 21.73 -18.80
N SER A 41 -23.99 21.47 -18.61
CA SER A 41 -23.06 21.23 -19.72
C SER A 41 -23.44 19.99 -20.54
N LEU A 42 -23.81 18.90 -19.85
CA LEU A 42 -24.26 17.66 -20.50
C LEU A 42 -25.54 17.86 -21.31
N LEU A 43 -26.54 18.51 -20.72
CA LEU A 43 -27.84 18.78 -21.36
C LEU A 43 -27.74 19.75 -22.54
N ASN A 44 -26.69 20.56 -22.62
CA ASN A 44 -26.45 21.47 -23.75
C ASN A 44 -25.30 21.03 -24.66
N SER A 45 -24.74 19.83 -24.44
CA SER A 45 -23.58 19.38 -25.19
C SER A 45 -23.87 19.31 -26.69
N ARG A 46 -22.94 19.82 -27.50
CA ARG A 46 -22.99 19.68 -28.97
C ARG A 46 -22.37 18.38 -29.46
N ASN A 47 -21.74 17.61 -28.56
CA ASN A 47 -21.12 16.34 -28.90
C ASN A 47 -22.18 15.31 -29.31
N LYS A 48 -22.06 14.74 -30.52
CA LYS A 48 -22.99 13.73 -31.04
C LYS A 48 -23.12 12.51 -30.10
N LYS A 49 -22.03 12.12 -29.43
CA LYS A 49 -22.03 11.01 -28.45
C LYS A 49 -22.97 11.26 -27.26
N MET A 50 -23.22 12.51 -26.90
CA MET A 50 -24.07 12.90 -25.77
C MET A 50 -25.47 13.37 -26.20
N SER A 51 -25.79 13.23 -27.49
CA SER A 51 -27.08 13.70 -28.05
C SER A 51 -28.30 13.02 -27.41
N TRP A 52 -28.15 11.77 -26.96
CA TRP A 52 -29.20 11.00 -26.28
C TRP A 52 -29.57 11.60 -24.92
N ILE A 53 -28.60 12.19 -24.19
CA ILE A 53 -28.84 12.91 -22.94
C ILE A 53 -29.57 14.21 -23.22
N ARG A 54 -29.06 15.01 -24.18
CA ARG A 54 -29.62 16.32 -24.55
C ARG A 54 -31.11 16.28 -24.93
N HIS A 55 -31.50 15.27 -25.70
CA HIS A 55 -32.81 15.22 -26.34
C HIS A 55 -33.84 14.36 -25.61
N GLY A 56 -33.46 13.71 -24.52
CA GLY A 56 -34.33 12.76 -23.83
C GLY A 56 -34.36 12.89 -22.30
N TYR A 57 -33.48 13.67 -21.70
CA TYR A 57 -33.32 13.72 -20.24
C TYR A 57 -33.48 15.14 -19.70
N SER A 58 -33.82 15.23 -18.42
CA SER A 58 -33.91 16.45 -17.62
C SER A 58 -33.05 16.34 -16.37
N MET A 59 -32.66 17.50 -15.85
CA MET A 59 -31.94 17.61 -14.58
C MET A 59 -32.96 17.72 -13.45
N VAL A 60 -32.74 16.94 -12.39
CA VAL A 60 -33.62 16.88 -11.21
C VAL A 60 -32.74 16.93 -9.95
N GLY A 61 -33.12 17.78 -9.00
CA GLY A 61 -32.45 17.89 -7.69
C GLY A 61 -32.72 16.68 -6.80
N GLU A 62 -32.02 16.58 -5.67
CA GLU A 62 -32.22 15.52 -4.68
C GLU A 62 -33.65 15.48 -4.12
N ASP A 63 -34.33 16.62 -4.07
CA ASP A 63 -35.72 16.76 -3.65
C ASP A 63 -36.74 16.33 -4.72
N GLY A 64 -36.26 15.82 -5.86
CA GLY A 64 -37.10 15.40 -6.98
C GLY A 64 -37.63 16.56 -7.81
N LYS A 65 -37.23 17.81 -7.53
CA LYS A 65 -37.72 18.99 -8.25
C LYS A 65 -36.75 19.43 -9.34
N ALA A 66 -37.29 20.12 -10.34
CA ALA A 66 -36.48 20.81 -11.32
C ALA A 66 -35.78 22.01 -10.65
N PRO A 67 -34.56 22.37 -11.07
CA PRO A 67 -33.86 23.57 -10.58
C PRO A 67 -34.68 24.84 -10.88
N SER A 68 -34.55 25.86 -10.03
CA SER A 68 -35.19 27.17 -10.24
C SER A 68 -34.69 27.87 -11.52
N VAL A 69 -33.41 27.65 -11.86
CA VAL A 69 -32.78 28.18 -13.08
C VAL A 69 -32.82 27.14 -14.19
N SER A 70 -33.34 27.52 -15.37
CA SER A 70 -33.40 26.61 -16.52
C SER A 70 -32.00 26.15 -16.95
N PRO A 71 -31.74 24.83 -16.98
CA PRO A 71 -30.48 24.31 -17.51
C PRO A 71 -30.30 24.59 -19.00
N LYS A 72 -31.36 24.88 -19.77
CA LYS A 72 -31.26 25.18 -21.21
C LYS A 72 -30.96 26.66 -21.52
N ALA A 73 -30.90 27.53 -20.51
CA ALA A 73 -30.59 28.95 -20.69
C ALA A 73 -29.16 29.15 -21.23
N LYS A 74 -29.00 30.03 -22.24
CA LYS A 74 -27.68 30.39 -22.80
C LYS A 74 -26.86 31.17 -21.76
N GLY A 75 -25.63 30.73 -21.50
CA GLY A 75 -24.69 31.35 -20.55
C GLY A 75 -24.63 30.66 -19.17
N ASN A 76 -23.62 30.99 -18.36
CA ASN A 76 -23.36 30.34 -17.05
C ASN A 76 -23.85 31.16 -15.83
N GLY A 77 -24.68 32.18 -16.05
CA GLY A 77 -25.22 33.00 -14.97
C GLY A 77 -25.96 32.16 -13.93
N GLY A 78 -25.71 32.41 -12.64
CA GLY A 78 -26.36 31.74 -11.51
C GLY A 78 -25.91 30.30 -11.21
N ALA A 79 -24.86 29.81 -11.88
CA ALA A 79 -24.42 28.42 -11.72
C ALA A 79 -23.82 28.07 -10.35
N PHE A 80 -23.48 29.08 -9.53
CA PHE A 80 -22.92 28.94 -8.18
C PHE A 80 -23.63 29.86 -7.18
N LEU A 81 -24.91 30.15 -7.43
CA LEU A 81 -25.71 30.99 -6.53
C LEU A 81 -26.75 30.15 -5.79
N ALA A 82 -26.98 30.45 -4.51
CA ALA A 82 -28.01 29.85 -3.68
C ALA A 82 -27.98 28.31 -3.70
N GLU A 83 -29.05 27.66 -4.15
CA GLU A 83 -29.15 26.20 -4.24
C GLU A 83 -28.08 25.58 -5.16
N ASN A 84 -27.60 26.31 -6.16
CA ASN A 84 -26.59 25.83 -7.10
C ASN A 84 -25.14 25.99 -6.59
N ASP A 85 -24.95 26.62 -5.44
CA ASP A 85 -23.61 26.84 -4.90
C ASP A 85 -22.92 25.50 -4.57
N VAL A 86 -21.60 25.51 -4.68
CA VAL A 86 -20.74 24.37 -4.39
C VAL A 86 -20.08 24.64 -3.04
N PHE A 87 -20.42 23.81 -2.06
CA PHE A 87 -19.67 23.80 -0.82
C PHE A 87 -18.24 23.33 -1.11
N VAL A 88 -17.28 24.23 -0.92
CA VAL A 88 -15.86 23.91 -1.01
C VAL A 88 -15.40 23.55 0.40
N ASP A 89 -15.12 22.27 0.61
CA ASP A 89 -14.48 21.82 1.84
C ASP A 89 -12.99 22.19 1.78
N LEU A 90 -12.63 23.29 2.44
CA LEU A 90 -11.25 23.79 2.47
C LEU A 90 -10.32 22.86 3.25
N THR A 91 -10.84 21.94 4.08
CA THR A 91 -10.00 20.95 4.77
C THR A 91 -9.32 19.99 3.79
N LEU A 92 -9.84 19.87 2.56
CA LEU A 92 -9.17 19.13 1.48
C LEU A 92 -7.84 19.77 1.08
N LEU A 93 -7.73 21.11 1.18
CA LEU A 93 -6.49 21.80 0.88
C LEU A 93 -5.44 21.47 1.94
N ASP A 94 -5.81 21.57 3.21
CA ASP A 94 -4.95 21.21 4.34
C ASP A 94 -4.48 19.75 4.24
N GLN A 95 -5.38 18.83 3.88
CA GLN A 95 -5.02 17.41 3.67
C GLN A 95 -4.00 17.21 2.54
N ILE A 96 -4.11 17.96 1.44
CA ILE A 96 -3.17 17.89 0.32
C ILE A 96 -1.80 18.47 0.74
N GLU A 97 -1.80 19.59 1.45
CA GLU A 97 -0.58 20.22 1.96
C GLU A 97 0.15 19.31 2.95
N ASP A 98 -0.56 18.75 3.93
CA ASP A 98 -0.04 17.81 4.92
C ASP A 98 0.60 16.57 4.26
N GLU A 99 -0.08 15.99 3.26
CA GLU A 99 0.44 14.83 2.55
C GLU A 99 1.68 15.18 1.71
N THR A 100 1.70 16.37 1.11
CA THR A 100 2.86 16.86 0.35
C THR A 100 4.08 17.06 1.26
N GLU A 101 3.89 17.65 2.44
CA GLU A 101 4.98 17.83 3.41
C GLU A 101 5.57 16.49 3.85
N LYS A 102 4.71 15.49 4.11
CA LYS A 102 5.18 14.12 4.41
C LYS A 102 6.05 13.57 3.28
N TYR A 103 5.62 13.68 2.02
CA TYR A 103 6.44 13.21 0.89
C TYR A 103 7.78 13.95 0.78
N LEU A 104 7.80 15.26 0.97
CA LEU A 104 9.03 16.06 0.92
C LEU A 104 9.97 15.75 2.09
N SER A 105 9.43 15.35 3.24
CA SER A 105 10.22 14.99 4.43
C SER A 105 10.83 13.58 4.38
N LEU A 106 10.39 12.73 3.45
CA LEU A 106 10.90 11.36 3.33
C LEU A 106 12.34 11.35 2.81
N ALA A 107 13.22 10.66 3.53
CA ALA A 107 14.52 10.26 2.99
C ALA A 107 14.29 9.18 1.92
N GLY A 108 14.31 9.59 0.66
CA GLY A 108 14.17 8.69 -0.48
C GLY A 108 15.52 8.12 -0.89
N TRP A 109 15.86 6.92 -0.39
CA TRP A 109 17.11 6.28 -0.77
C TRP A 109 17.13 5.91 -2.25
N ASP A 110 18.20 6.30 -2.94
CA ASP A 110 18.40 5.97 -4.34
C ASP A 110 19.06 4.60 -4.54
N GLU A 111 19.22 4.19 -5.80
CA GLU A 111 19.83 2.89 -6.13
C GLU A 111 21.27 2.78 -5.62
N SER A 112 22.01 3.88 -5.57
CA SER A 112 23.40 3.90 -5.11
C SER A 112 23.47 3.69 -3.60
N GLU A 113 22.64 4.39 -2.83
CA GLU A 113 22.55 4.25 -1.38
C GLU A 113 22.11 2.82 -0.99
N LEU A 114 21.06 2.31 -1.64
CA LEU A 114 20.58 0.95 -1.41
C LEU A 114 21.64 -0.12 -1.77
N SER A 115 22.44 0.13 -2.80
CA SER A 115 23.52 -0.80 -3.19
C SER A 115 24.67 -0.78 -2.18
N ASN A 116 25.06 0.40 -1.68
CA ASN A 116 26.07 0.54 -0.63
C ASN A 116 25.64 -0.15 0.68
N MET A 117 24.36 0.00 1.05
CA MET A 117 23.77 -0.69 2.20
C MET A 117 23.79 -2.21 2.00
N SER A 118 23.41 -2.69 0.81
CA SER A 118 23.45 -4.11 0.47
C SER A 118 24.87 -4.67 0.60
N GLU A 119 25.90 -3.96 0.11
CA GLU A 119 27.29 -4.38 0.22
C GLU A 119 27.77 -4.44 1.69
N SER A 120 27.41 -3.43 2.48
CA SER A 120 27.71 -3.39 3.92
C SER A 120 27.06 -4.56 4.66
N LEU A 121 25.79 -4.85 4.37
CA LEU A 121 25.05 -5.97 4.95
C LEU A 121 25.63 -7.32 4.53
N ASN A 122 26.04 -7.49 3.27
CA ASN A 122 26.71 -8.71 2.80
C ASN A 122 28.04 -8.95 3.52
N THR A 123 28.82 -7.88 3.72
CA THR A 123 30.09 -7.96 4.47
C THR A 123 29.84 -8.38 5.92
N TYR A 124 28.84 -7.79 6.57
CA TYR A 124 28.50 -8.15 7.94
C TYR A 124 27.93 -9.57 8.05
N LEU A 125 27.10 -10.00 7.10
CA LEU A 125 26.61 -11.38 7.03
C LEU A 125 27.77 -12.38 6.87
N SER A 126 28.74 -12.08 6.00
CA SER A 126 29.92 -12.93 5.79
C SER A 126 30.76 -13.08 7.08
N LYS A 127 30.90 -12.00 7.85
CA LYS A 127 31.53 -12.06 9.18
C LYS A 127 30.75 -12.98 10.11
N LEU A 128 29.43 -12.80 10.22
CA LEU A 128 28.58 -13.62 11.10
C LEU A 128 28.56 -15.10 10.70
N ASP A 129 28.57 -15.41 9.40
CA ASP A 129 28.70 -16.77 8.87
C ASP A 129 30.04 -17.41 9.30
N SER A 130 31.11 -16.62 9.29
CA SER A 130 32.44 -17.07 9.75
C SER A 130 32.46 -17.32 11.25
N GLU A 131 31.89 -16.41 12.06
CA GLU A 131 31.76 -16.59 13.51
C GLU A 131 30.90 -17.82 13.88
N GLU A 132 29.78 -18.04 13.16
CA GLU A 132 28.95 -19.25 13.30
C GLU A 132 29.76 -20.52 12.97
N SER A 133 30.57 -20.49 11.92
CA SER A 133 31.44 -21.60 11.52
C SER A 133 32.52 -21.88 12.56
N ASP A 134 33.22 -20.84 13.04
CA ASP A 134 34.30 -20.95 14.01
C ASP A 134 33.82 -21.59 15.32
N ILE A 135 32.65 -21.20 15.82
CA ILE A 135 32.06 -21.79 17.03
C ILE A 135 31.76 -23.28 16.81
N LYS A 136 31.16 -23.65 15.68
CA LYS A 136 30.88 -25.05 15.34
C LYS A 136 32.16 -25.87 15.27
N HIS A 137 33.19 -25.36 14.59
CA HIS A 137 34.48 -26.03 14.48
C HIS A 137 35.18 -26.15 15.82
N ALA A 138 35.15 -25.12 16.68
CA ALA A 138 35.72 -25.17 18.02
C ALA A 138 35.08 -26.28 18.87
N LEU A 139 33.76 -26.45 18.80
CA LEU A 139 33.04 -27.53 19.50
C LEU A 139 33.44 -28.91 18.99
N VAL A 140 33.56 -29.08 17.67
CA VAL A 140 33.99 -30.35 17.06
C VAL A 140 35.44 -30.69 17.41
N ILE A 141 36.36 -29.72 17.29
CA ILE A 141 37.78 -29.88 17.65
C ILE A 141 37.92 -30.21 19.14
N TYR A 142 37.15 -29.55 20.01
CA TYR A 142 37.16 -29.85 21.44
C TYR A 142 36.77 -31.32 21.69
N ALA A 143 35.65 -31.77 21.11
CA ALA A 143 35.19 -33.15 21.27
C ALA A 143 36.24 -34.15 20.73
N HIS A 144 36.80 -33.89 19.55
CA HIS A 144 37.86 -34.73 18.96
C HIS A 144 39.07 -34.85 19.89
N ASN A 145 39.58 -33.72 20.39
CA ASN A 145 40.77 -33.68 21.25
C ASN A 145 40.52 -34.26 22.66
N HIS A 146 39.26 -34.45 23.04
CA HIS A 146 38.86 -35.01 24.34
C HIS A 146 38.16 -36.38 24.20
N ASN A 147 38.47 -37.14 23.14
CA ASN A 147 37.95 -38.50 22.91
C ASN A 147 36.41 -38.57 22.90
N GLY A 148 35.76 -37.60 22.27
CA GLY A 148 34.31 -37.47 22.19
C GLY A 148 33.63 -36.92 23.45
N LYS A 149 34.38 -36.54 24.49
CA LYS A 149 33.79 -35.95 25.69
C LYS A 149 33.22 -34.56 25.41
N MET A 150 31.98 -34.35 25.82
CA MET A 150 31.30 -33.06 25.73
C MET A 150 31.83 -32.07 26.78
N PRO A 151 31.83 -30.76 26.48
CA PRO A 151 32.12 -29.73 27.48
C PRO A 151 31.16 -29.82 28.68
N GLN A 152 31.62 -29.36 29.84
CA GLN A 152 30.76 -29.23 31.03
C GLN A 152 29.58 -28.27 30.76
N ALA A 153 28.43 -28.54 31.40
CA ALA A 153 27.18 -27.81 31.21
C ALA A 153 27.31 -26.28 31.29
N HIS A 154 28.04 -25.75 32.27
CA HIS A 154 28.21 -24.29 32.39
C HIS A 154 29.07 -23.67 31.27
N LYS A 155 29.95 -24.45 30.63
CA LYS A 155 30.75 -24.00 29.47
C LYS A 155 29.90 -23.99 28.22
N ILE A 156 29.12 -25.05 27.98
CA ILE A 156 28.22 -25.11 26.82
C ILE A 156 27.12 -24.05 26.90
N ALA A 157 26.64 -23.70 28.11
CA ALA A 157 25.69 -22.60 28.27
C ALA A 157 26.28 -21.25 27.80
N LYS A 158 27.51 -20.93 28.21
CA LYS A 158 28.19 -19.69 27.76
C LYS A 158 28.38 -19.65 26.24
N VAL A 159 28.84 -20.76 25.66
CA VAL A 159 28.97 -20.89 24.19
C VAL A 159 27.61 -20.81 23.52
N GLY A 160 26.58 -21.42 24.10
CA GLY A 160 25.21 -21.42 23.58
C GLY A 160 24.62 -20.02 23.52
N TYR A 161 24.76 -19.21 24.57
CA TYR A 161 24.31 -17.81 24.56
C TYR A 161 25.08 -16.97 23.55
N MET A 162 26.41 -17.11 23.49
CA MET A 162 27.24 -16.42 22.49
C MET A 162 26.81 -16.79 21.07
N PHE A 163 26.55 -18.07 20.82
CA PHE A 163 26.11 -18.57 19.52
C PHE A 163 24.69 -18.08 19.19
N LEU A 164 23.77 -18.06 20.15
CA LEU A 164 22.42 -17.54 19.97
C LEU A 164 22.42 -16.06 19.57
N HIS A 165 23.27 -15.23 20.18
CA HIS A 165 23.42 -13.83 19.77
C HIS A 165 23.83 -13.70 18.30
N ILE A 166 24.83 -14.45 17.85
CA ILE A 166 25.25 -14.47 16.45
C ILE A 166 24.10 -14.89 15.53
N LEU A 167 23.31 -15.89 15.92
CA LEU A 167 22.16 -16.35 15.12
C LEU A 167 21.06 -15.29 15.02
N ILE A 168 20.78 -14.57 16.11
CA ILE A 168 19.81 -13.46 16.13
C ILE A 168 20.29 -12.32 15.22
N ASP A 169 21.54 -11.88 15.38
CA ASP A 169 22.11 -10.81 14.57
C ASP A 169 22.10 -11.19 13.08
N ARG A 170 22.48 -12.43 12.77
CA ARG A 170 22.48 -12.97 11.41
C ARG A 170 21.08 -12.97 10.79
N ALA A 171 20.06 -13.36 11.54
CA ALA A 171 18.68 -13.32 11.07
C ALA A 171 18.19 -11.87 10.84
N HIS A 172 18.57 -10.96 11.72
CA HIS A 172 18.26 -9.54 11.58
C HIS A 172 18.89 -8.93 10.32
N VAL A 173 20.17 -9.24 10.05
CA VAL A 173 20.86 -8.80 8.83
C VAL A 173 20.16 -9.31 7.57
N LYS A 174 19.79 -10.59 7.54
CA LYS A 174 19.04 -11.16 6.41
C LYS A 174 17.67 -10.50 6.20
N ALA A 175 16.98 -10.18 7.29
CA ALA A 175 15.72 -9.44 7.22
C ALA A 175 15.92 -8.04 6.59
N CYS A 176 16.97 -7.31 7.01
CA CYS A 176 17.33 -6.03 6.40
C CYS A 176 17.69 -6.17 4.92
N MET A 177 18.45 -7.20 4.54
CA MET A 177 18.79 -7.46 3.13
C MET A 177 17.55 -7.70 2.26
N ARG A 178 16.55 -8.45 2.78
CA ARG A 178 15.26 -8.61 2.10
C ARG A 178 14.55 -7.28 1.89
N LYS A 179 14.49 -6.43 2.92
CA LYS A 179 13.87 -5.09 2.84
C LYS A 179 14.57 -4.22 1.80
N VAL A 180 15.91 -4.19 1.78
CA VAL A 180 16.70 -3.48 0.75
C VAL A 180 16.39 -4.02 -0.64
N THR A 181 16.27 -5.34 -0.80
CA THR A 181 15.91 -5.97 -2.08
C THR A 181 14.52 -5.52 -2.57
N ILE A 182 13.54 -5.43 -1.67
CA ILE A 182 12.19 -4.95 -1.98
C ILE A 182 12.25 -3.48 -2.44
N MET A 183 13.02 -2.64 -1.74
CA MET A 183 13.20 -1.24 -2.12
C MET A 183 13.87 -1.11 -3.50
N LYS A 184 14.91 -1.90 -3.78
CA LYS A 184 15.54 -1.94 -5.11
C LYS A 184 14.55 -2.38 -6.20
N ASN A 185 13.78 -3.43 -5.96
CA ASN A 185 12.73 -3.87 -6.88
C ASN A 185 11.67 -2.80 -7.12
N ALA A 186 11.32 -2.03 -6.09
CA ALA A 186 10.36 -0.93 -6.23
C ALA A 186 10.88 0.17 -7.16
N LEU A 187 12.18 0.49 -7.10
CA LEU A 187 12.83 1.39 -8.04
C LEU A 187 12.88 0.80 -9.46
N THR A 188 13.35 -0.44 -9.61
CA THR A 188 13.51 -1.10 -10.92
C THR A 188 12.19 -1.29 -11.67
N TYR A 189 11.12 -1.61 -10.95
CA TYR A 189 9.81 -1.95 -11.54
C TYR A 189 8.74 -0.87 -11.30
N SER A 190 9.16 0.33 -10.87
CA SER A 190 8.29 1.50 -10.65
C SER A 190 7.03 1.17 -9.84
N TYR A 191 7.22 0.58 -8.65
CA TYR A 191 6.09 0.24 -7.79
C TYR A 191 5.32 1.50 -7.37
N SER A 192 4.00 1.40 -7.24
CA SER A 192 3.23 2.41 -6.51
C SER A 192 3.60 2.35 -5.03
N ILE A 193 3.45 3.48 -4.33
CA ILE A 193 3.73 3.57 -2.89
C ILE A 193 2.92 2.53 -2.09
N GLY A 194 1.64 2.36 -2.41
CA GLY A 194 0.80 1.34 -1.77
C GLY A 194 1.30 -0.09 -2.00
N LYS A 195 1.87 -0.39 -3.17
CA LYS A 195 2.48 -1.70 -3.43
C LYS A 195 3.77 -1.88 -2.64
N LEU A 196 4.63 -0.85 -2.58
CA LEU A 196 5.85 -0.88 -1.78
C LEU A 196 5.54 -1.12 -0.31
N GLN A 197 4.57 -0.38 0.26
CA GLN A 197 4.09 -0.57 1.63
C GLN A 197 3.62 -2.01 1.87
N HIS A 198 2.82 -2.56 0.95
CA HIS A 198 2.33 -3.94 1.03
C HIS A 198 3.44 -5.00 0.97
N GLU A 199 4.48 -4.82 0.14
CA GLU A 199 5.59 -5.78 0.09
C GLU A 199 6.49 -5.68 1.33
N LEU A 200 6.70 -4.47 1.86
CA LEU A 200 7.45 -4.26 3.09
C LEU A 200 6.73 -4.82 4.33
N SER A 201 5.40 -4.66 4.42
CA SER A 201 4.61 -5.14 5.57
C SER A 201 4.62 -6.67 5.70
N LYS A 202 4.63 -7.41 4.59
CA LYS A 202 4.81 -8.88 4.61
C LYS A 202 6.11 -9.33 5.28
N ASN A 203 7.10 -8.44 5.37
CA ASN A 203 8.42 -8.73 5.90
C ASN A 203 8.69 -8.02 7.24
N GLU A 204 7.65 -7.55 7.94
CA GLU A 204 7.80 -6.90 9.26
C GLU A 204 8.39 -7.86 10.30
N ASP A 205 7.87 -9.09 10.40
CA ASP A 205 8.31 -10.11 11.36
C ASP A 205 9.49 -10.98 10.86
N GLY A 206 10.01 -10.69 9.67
CA GLY A 206 11.17 -11.38 9.11
C GLY A 206 10.99 -12.88 8.89
N GLU A 207 12.03 -13.66 9.17
CA GLU A 207 12.06 -15.14 8.97
C GLU A 207 11.28 -15.90 10.06
N TYR A 208 10.76 -15.21 11.07
CA TYR A 208 10.27 -15.82 12.30
C TYR A 208 8.77 -16.13 12.32
N SER A 209 7.94 -15.35 11.63
CA SER A 209 6.48 -15.49 11.69
C SER A 209 5.96 -16.77 11.01
N GLU A 210 6.73 -17.39 10.11
CA GLU A 210 6.29 -18.55 9.32
C GLU A 210 7.31 -19.69 9.22
N TYR A 211 8.27 -19.80 10.16
CA TYR A 211 9.26 -20.87 10.10
C TYR A 211 8.59 -22.25 10.17
N LYS A 212 8.72 -23.03 9.08
CA LYS A 212 8.25 -24.42 9.01
C LYS A 212 9.35 -25.37 9.47
N PRO A 213 9.19 -26.06 10.61
CA PRO A 213 10.21 -26.98 11.11
C PRO A 213 10.40 -28.14 10.14
N ARG A 214 11.66 -28.50 9.92
CA ARG A 214 12.05 -29.57 8.97
C ARG A 214 12.32 -30.91 9.67
N THR A 215 12.54 -30.89 10.97
CA THR A 215 12.91 -32.06 11.77
C THR A 215 12.25 -31.99 13.14
N ALA A 216 12.09 -33.16 13.78
CA ALA A 216 11.56 -33.26 15.14
C ALA A 216 12.40 -32.50 16.19
N LYS A 217 13.66 -32.17 15.89
CA LYS A 217 14.55 -31.41 16.78
C LYS A 217 14.00 -30.03 17.13
N PHE A 218 13.20 -29.42 16.25
CA PHE A 218 12.55 -28.15 16.56
C PHE A 218 11.57 -28.30 17.72
N GLU A 219 10.64 -29.25 17.61
CA GLU A 219 9.63 -29.51 18.65
C GLU A 219 10.28 -29.98 19.97
N GLU A 220 11.30 -30.83 19.90
CA GLU A 220 12.09 -31.22 21.08
C GLU A 220 12.72 -30.02 21.78
N THR A 221 13.28 -29.08 21.01
CA THR A 221 13.91 -27.87 21.55
C THR A 221 12.87 -26.94 22.16
N MET A 222 11.73 -26.71 21.49
CA MET A 222 10.66 -25.86 22.02
C MET A 222 10.10 -26.40 23.34
N LYS A 223 9.89 -27.71 23.47
CA LYS A 223 9.50 -28.34 24.74
C LYS A 223 10.51 -28.07 25.85
N ILE A 224 11.81 -28.15 25.57
CA ILE A 224 12.86 -27.85 26.55
C ILE A 224 12.83 -26.39 26.99
N LEU A 225 12.53 -25.46 26.07
CA LEU A 225 12.52 -24.03 26.33
C LEU A 225 11.25 -23.55 27.06
N GLU A 226 10.11 -24.14 26.74
CA GLU A 226 8.79 -23.72 27.24
C GLU A 226 8.33 -24.47 28.51
N GLY A 227 8.91 -25.66 28.78
CA GLY A 227 8.62 -26.47 29.97
C GLY A 227 7.54 -27.52 29.74
#